data_AF-A0A834Z2C1-F1
#
_entry.id   AF-A0A834Z2C1-F1
#
_cell.length_a   1.000
_cell.length_b   1.000
_cell.length_c   1.000
_cell.angle_alpha   90.00
_cell.angle_beta   90.00
_cell.angle_gamma   90.00
#
_symmetry.space_group_name_H-M   'P 1'
#
loop_
_entity.id
_entity.type
_entity.pdbx_description
1 polymer ?
#
loop_
_entity_poly.entity_id
_entity_poly.type
_entity_poly.pdbx_seq_one_letter_code
_entity_poly.pdbx_strand_id
1 'polypeptide(L)'
;MVKTIEQLCPRFLWTGSTEGKKIVPISGKRVCQHREGGGLAIRKLSDWNEVAILKYYWEIAARKRIPWVDCILVGGAATVAYRSLNDDFFGGNHGESATDILMNSITKLRPGASFYSSLTESSLGEFPNPSRSGNLNLVTVVVELVLDDLLNAVIVWSDNLTRWEKEIQILSVVFFELSPSKLVRLWWILIHHHACRVEKQWVITMKALILVGGFGTRLRPLTLSVPKPLVEFANKPMILHQIEALKAIGVTEVILAINYQPEVMLNFLKEFETKLGIKITCSQETEPLGTAGPLALARDKLNDDSGEPFFVLNSDVISDYPLKEMIEFHKAHGGEASIMVTKVAEPSKYGVVVTEESTGKVEKFVEKPKIFVGNKINAGIYLLNPSVLDRIELRPTSIEKEVFPKIAAEKKLFAMVLPGFWMDIGQPRDYITGLRLYLDSLRKKSSSKLAIGSHIVGNVLVDESAVIGEGCLIGPDVAVGPGCVVESGVRLSRCTVMRGVRIKKHACISSSIIGWHSTVGQWARVENMTILGEDVHVCDEIYSNGGVVLPHKEIKSSILKPEIVM
;
A
#
# COMPACT_ATOMS: atom_id res chain seq x y z
N MET A 1 23.43 10.38 -28.74
CA MET A 1 22.69 9.24 -28.16
C MET A 1 23.55 7.98 -27.94
N VAL A 2 24.89 8.06 -27.93
CA VAL A 2 25.80 6.89 -27.77
C VAL A 2 26.66 6.97 -26.48
N LYS A 3 26.60 8.09 -25.72
CA LYS A 3 27.34 8.24 -24.44
C LYS A 3 26.57 7.84 -23.17
N THR A 4 25.34 7.33 -23.30
CA THR A 4 24.47 7.02 -22.13
C THR A 4 24.39 5.52 -21.82
N ILE A 5 24.98 4.64 -22.65
CA ILE A 5 24.89 3.18 -22.48
C ILE A 5 26.04 2.61 -21.62
N GLU A 6 27.17 3.31 -21.51
CA GLU A 6 28.34 2.81 -20.75
C GLU A 6 28.25 3.01 -19.23
N GLN A 7 27.27 3.74 -18.71
CA GLN A 7 27.14 4.02 -17.26
C GLN A 7 26.16 3.11 -16.50
N LEU A 8 25.45 2.19 -17.18
CA LEU A 8 24.42 1.34 -16.55
C LEU A 8 24.80 -0.14 -16.38
N CYS A 9 26.06 -0.54 -16.61
CA CYS A 9 26.48 -1.94 -16.44
C CYS A 9 27.94 -2.09 -15.95
N PRO A 10 28.20 -2.17 -14.63
CA PRO A 10 29.44 -2.77 -14.16
C PRO A 10 29.24 -4.27 -13.95
N ARG A 11 29.95 -5.08 -14.76
CA ARG A 11 30.23 -6.53 -14.62
C ARG A 11 29.11 -7.50 -15.02
N PHE A 12 29.13 -7.93 -16.27
CA PHE A 12 28.78 -9.32 -16.62
C PHE A 12 29.75 -9.84 -17.70
N LEU A 13 30.76 -10.58 -17.26
CA LEU A 13 31.58 -11.46 -18.09
C LEU A 13 30.90 -12.85 -18.06
N TRP A 14 30.55 -13.39 -19.22
CA TRP A 14 30.40 -14.83 -19.39
C TRP A 14 31.09 -15.24 -20.69
N THR A 15 32.25 -15.89 -20.56
CA THR A 15 32.91 -16.64 -21.62
C THR A 15 32.48 -18.09 -21.49
N GLY A 16 31.82 -18.63 -22.51
CA GLY A 16 31.55 -20.06 -22.59
C GLY A 16 32.78 -20.80 -23.10
N SER A 17 33.26 -21.81 -22.35
CA SER A 17 33.40 -23.19 -22.84
C SER A 17 34.19 -24.10 -21.86
N THR A 18 33.72 -25.35 -21.81
CA THR A 18 34.43 -26.63 -21.55
C THR A 18 35.19 -26.86 -20.24
N GLU A 19 34.74 -27.93 -19.57
CA GLU A 19 35.49 -28.91 -18.76
C GLU A 19 36.32 -28.44 -17.55
N GLY A 20 35.81 -28.80 -16.37
CA GLY A 20 36.57 -29.26 -15.20
C GLY A 20 37.76 -28.41 -14.72
N LYS A 21 37.51 -27.48 -13.79
CA LYS A 21 38.38 -27.18 -12.63
C LYS A 21 37.72 -26.16 -11.68
N LYS A 22 37.92 -26.38 -10.36
CA LYS A 22 37.41 -25.58 -9.22
C LYS A 22 37.87 -24.11 -9.28
N ILE A 23 37.04 -23.19 -8.79
CA ILE A 23 37.42 -21.79 -8.52
C ILE A 23 37.28 -21.49 -7.03
N VAL A 24 38.36 -20.95 -6.44
CA VAL A 24 38.51 -20.37 -5.09
C VAL A 24 38.54 -18.84 -5.25
N PRO A 25 38.02 -18.02 -4.32
CA PRO A 25 37.89 -16.58 -4.54
C PRO A 25 39.19 -15.83 -4.23
N ILE A 26 39.52 -14.82 -5.03
CA ILE A 26 40.57 -13.84 -4.70
C ILE A 26 40.07 -12.40 -4.90
N SER A 27 40.27 -11.62 -3.84
CA SER A 27 40.06 -10.18 -3.67
C SER A 27 41.19 -9.34 -4.27
N GLY A 28 40.89 -8.09 -4.65
CA GLY A 28 41.86 -6.98 -4.53
C GLY A 28 42.36 -6.34 -5.83
N LYS A 29 42.49 -5.01 -5.77
CA LYS A 29 42.86 -4.03 -6.81
C LYS A 29 44.29 -4.22 -7.36
N ARG A 30 44.49 -4.07 -8.68
CA ARG A 30 45.46 -3.14 -9.32
C ARG A 30 45.45 -3.19 -10.85
N VAL A 31 45.78 -2.04 -11.44
CA VAL A 31 45.92 -1.70 -12.87
C VAL A 31 47.14 -2.39 -13.49
N CYS A 32 47.04 -2.88 -14.73
CA CYS A 32 48.15 -3.04 -15.67
C CYS A 32 47.66 -2.91 -17.13
N GLN A 33 48.34 -2.04 -17.89
CA GLN A 33 48.29 -1.97 -19.35
C GLN A 33 48.97 -3.21 -19.95
N HIS A 34 48.38 -3.82 -20.99
CA HIS A 34 49.13 -4.23 -22.19
C HIS A 34 48.19 -4.56 -23.37
N ARG A 35 48.81 -4.60 -24.55
CA ARG A 35 48.31 -4.46 -25.91
C ARG A 35 47.86 -5.79 -26.55
N GLU A 36 47.11 -5.59 -27.64
CA GLU A 36 47.03 -6.41 -28.88
C GLU A 36 46.09 -7.62 -28.95
N GLY A 37 45.08 -7.48 -29.83
CA GLY A 37 44.52 -8.57 -30.64
C GLY A 37 43.32 -9.34 -30.08
N GLY A 38 42.09 -8.96 -30.48
CA GLY A 38 40.92 -9.81 -30.31
C GLY A 38 39.59 -9.04 -30.34
N GLY A 39 38.97 -8.91 -31.50
CA GLY A 39 37.66 -8.26 -31.67
C GLY A 39 36.51 -9.08 -31.08
N LEU A 40 35.56 -8.38 -30.41
CA LEU A 40 34.32 -8.94 -29.90
C LEU A 40 33.33 -9.10 -31.07
N ALA A 41 32.98 -10.33 -31.46
CA ALA A 41 31.97 -10.59 -32.49
C ALA A 41 30.55 -10.47 -31.91
N ILE A 42 29.80 -9.45 -32.31
CA ILE A 42 28.36 -9.34 -32.09
C ILE A 42 27.67 -10.19 -33.17
N ARG A 43 27.06 -11.32 -32.80
CA ARG A 43 26.22 -12.11 -33.75
C ARG A 43 24.89 -11.39 -33.97
N LYS A 44 24.43 -11.36 -35.23
CA LYS A 44 23.18 -10.72 -35.64
C LYS A 44 21.98 -11.60 -35.24
N LEU A 45 20.83 -10.96 -34.99
CA LEU A 45 19.54 -11.62 -34.70
C LEU A 45 19.10 -12.62 -35.80
N SER A 46 19.65 -12.52 -37.01
CA SER A 46 19.44 -13.46 -38.12
C SER A 46 19.88 -14.90 -37.80
N ASP A 47 20.75 -15.09 -36.82
CA ASP A 47 21.41 -16.37 -36.55
C ASP A 47 20.67 -17.23 -35.51
N TRP A 48 19.50 -16.78 -35.04
CA TRP A 48 18.70 -17.42 -33.99
C TRP A 48 17.46 -18.10 -34.59
N ASN A 49 17.15 -19.33 -34.14
CA ASN A 49 15.91 -20.01 -34.55
C ASN A 49 14.70 -19.50 -33.75
N GLU A 50 13.48 -19.65 -34.31
CA GLU A 50 12.21 -19.15 -33.76
C GLU A 50 12.01 -19.55 -32.27
N VAL A 51 12.45 -20.77 -31.90
CA VAL A 51 12.33 -21.31 -30.55
C VAL A 51 13.24 -20.58 -29.55
N ALA A 52 14.44 -20.18 -29.95
CA ALA A 52 15.38 -19.47 -29.09
C ALA A 52 14.95 -18.02 -28.80
N ILE A 53 14.32 -17.36 -29.77
CA ILE A 53 13.77 -16.00 -29.62
C ILE A 53 12.59 -16.02 -28.65
N LEU A 54 11.65 -16.94 -28.83
CA LEU A 54 10.49 -17.07 -27.93
C LEU A 54 10.92 -17.40 -26.48
N LYS A 55 11.96 -18.24 -26.32
CA LYS A 55 12.50 -18.60 -25.00
C LYS A 55 13.19 -17.42 -24.31
N TYR A 56 13.92 -16.59 -25.05
CA TYR A 56 14.53 -15.36 -24.54
C TYR A 56 13.48 -14.35 -24.03
N TYR A 57 12.42 -14.12 -24.81
CA TYR A 57 11.34 -13.22 -24.41
C TYR A 57 10.49 -13.77 -23.27
N TRP A 58 10.27 -15.09 -23.21
CA TRP A 58 9.66 -15.75 -22.05
C TRP A 58 10.47 -15.47 -20.78
N GLU A 59 11.78 -15.70 -20.78
CA GLU A 59 12.61 -15.49 -19.59
C GLU A 59 12.61 -14.04 -19.10
N ILE A 60 12.51 -13.07 -20.02
CA ILE A 60 12.34 -11.65 -19.68
C ILE A 60 10.96 -11.38 -19.08
N ALA A 61 9.89 -11.89 -19.69
CA ALA A 61 8.52 -11.69 -19.21
C ALA A 61 8.28 -12.35 -17.84
N ALA A 62 8.82 -13.54 -17.62
CA ALA A 62 8.76 -14.25 -16.34
C ALA A 62 9.50 -13.51 -15.23
N ARG A 63 10.64 -12.86 -15.54
CA ARG A 63 11.39 -12.04 -14.58
C ARG A 63 10.73 -10.69 -14.30
N LYS A 64 9.96 -10.13 -15.25
CA LYS A 64 9.28 -8.83 -15.12
C LYS A 64 7.79 -8.90 -14.76
N ARG A 65 7.22 -10.10 -14.54
CA ARG A 65 5.81 -10.34 -14.20
C ARG A 65 4.81 -9.68 -15.19
N ILE A 66 5.10 -9.75 -16.48
CA ILE A 66 4.22 -9.23 -17.54
C ILE A 66 3.04 -10.22 -17.74
N PRO A 67 1.78 -9.75 -17.90
CA PRO A 67 0.63 -10.62 -18.12
C PRO A 67 0.76 -11.54 -19.36
N TRP A 68 0.16 -12.73 -19.28
CA TRP A 68 0.40 -13.81 -20.24
C TRP A 68 -0.14 -13.53 -21.66
N VAL A 69 -1.21 -12.73 -21.77
CA VAL A 69 -1.83 -12.34 -23.05
C VAL A 69 -0.89 -11.45 -23.88
N ASP A 70 -0.13 -10.58 -23.22
CA ASP A 70 0.80 -9.66 -23.87
C ASP A 70 2.05 -10.40 -24.39
N CYS A 71 2.44 -11.50 -23.74
CA CYS A 71 3.58 -12.31 -24.17
C CYS A 71 3.30 -13.07 -25.47
N ILE A 72 2.07 -13.55 -25.67
CA ILE A 72 1.65 -14.26 -26.89
C ILE A 72 1.57 -13.29 -28.07
N LEU A 73 1.06 -12.08 -27.86
CA LEU A 73 0.99 -11.05 -28.89
C LEU A 73 2.39 -10.59 -29.35
N VAL A 74 3.33 -10.44 -28.41
CA VAL A 74 4.72 -10.08 -28.72
C VAL A 74 5.45 -11.22 -29.45
N GLY A 75 5.24 -12.47 -29.02
CA GLY A 75 5.83 -13.65 -29.69
C GLY A 75 5.26 -13.90 -31.09
N GLY A 76 3.96 -13.74 -31.28
CA GLY A 76 3.29 -13.86 -32.57
C GLY A 76 3.73 -12.78 -33.56
N ALA A 77 3.81 -11.52 -33.12
CA ALA A 77 4.27 -10.41 -33.94
C ALA A 77 5.75 -10.53 -34.35
N ALA A 78 6.62 -11.03 -33.46
CA ALA A 78 8.03 -11.28 -33.78
C ALA A 78 8.21 -12.39 -34.83
N THR A 79 7.36 -13.41 -34.80
CA THR A 79 7.41 -14.53 -35.76
C THR A 79 6.92 -14.09 -37.15
N VAL A 80 5.85 -13.28 -37.20
CA VAL A 80 5.34 -12.69 -38.46
C VAL A 80 6.37 -11.72 -39.06
N ALA A 81 7.00 -10.88 -38.24
CA ALA A 81 8.04 -9.96 -38.69
C ALA A 81 9.30 -10.69 -39.20
N TYR A 82 9.70 -11.80 -38.58
CA TYR A 82 10.82 -12.62 -39.03
C TYR A 82 10.57 -13.27 -40.40
N ARG A 83 9.35 -13.73 -40.67
CA ARG A 83 9.00 -14.32 -41.97
C ARG A 83 8.84 -13.29 -43.08
N SER A 84 8.20 -12.14 -42.83
CA SER A 84 8.16 -11.05 -43.83
C SER A 84 9.54 -10.56 -44.24
N LEU A 85 10.53 -10.58 -43.33
CA LEU A 85 11.92 -10.25 -43.66
C LEU A 85 12.63 -11.32 -44.52
N ASN A 86 12.18 -12.58 -44.48
CA ASN A 86 12.75 -13.68 -45.27
C ASN A 86 12.03 -13.88 -46.61
N ASP A 87 10.73 -13.61 -46.70
CA ASP A 87 9.96 -13.71 -47.95
C ASP A 87 10.38 -12.63 -48.97
N ASP A 88 10.86 -11.48 -48.51
CA ASP A 88 11.48 -10.45 -49.36
C ASP A 88 12.87 -10.87 -49.92
N PHE A 89 13.49 -11.94 -49.40
CA PHE A 89 14.84 -12.38 -49.78
C PHE A 89 14.90 -13.68 -50.59
N PHE A 90 13.88 -14.54 -50.51
CA PHE A 90 13.78 -15.74 -51.35
C PHE A 90 12.38 -15.84 -51.95
N GLY A 91 12.25 -15.40 -53.20
CA GLY A 91 11.01 -15.56 -53.97
C GLY A 91 10.61 -17.03 -54.06
N GLY A 92 9.61 -17.44 -53.29
CA GLY A 92 9.09 -18.81 -53.28
C GLY A 92 7.61 -18.84 -52.90
N ASN A 93 6.78 -19.27 -53.85
CA ASN A 93 5.36 -19.56 -53.63
C ASN A 93 5.19 -20.69 -52.61
N HIS A 94 4.73 -20.38 -51.40
CA HIS A 94 4.09 -21.35 -50.51
C HIS A 94 2.79 -20.76 -49.95
N GLY A 95 1.67 -21.37 -50.35
CA GLY A 95 0.31 -20.90 -50.12
C GLY A 95 -0.27 -21.27 -48.76
N GLU A 96 0.21 -20.65 -47.68
CA GLU A 96 -0.54 -20.53 -46.43
C GLU A 96 -0.47 -19.08 -45.94
N SER A 97 -1.62 -18.47 -45.61
CA SER A 97 -1.65 -17.10 -45.11
C SER A 97 -1.07 -17.02 -43.70
N ALA A 98 -0.45 -15.89 -43.33
CA ALA A 98 0.11 -15.67 -41.99
C ALA A 98 -0.94 -15.85 -40.87
N THR A 99 -2.21 -15.60 -41.18
CA THR A 99 -3.38 -15.85 -40.33
C THR A 99 -3.63 -17.33 -40.07
N ASP A 100 -3.47 -18.20 -41.07
CA ASP A 100 -3.71 -19.64 -40.95
C ASP A 100 -2.65 -20.32 -40.08
N ILE A 101 -1.38 -19.88 -40.18
CA ILE A 101 -0.26 -20.42 -39.40
C ILE A 101 -0.35 -19.98 -37.93
N LEU A 102 -0.77 -18.73 -37.68
CA LEU A 102 -1.01 -18.24 -36.32
C LEU A 102 -2.12 -19.05 -35.65
N MET A 103 -3.22 -19.29 -36.37
CA MET A 103 -4.34 -20.08 -35.87
C MET A 103 -3.98 -21.56 -35.64
N ASN A 104 -3.21 -22.18 -36.55
CA ASN A 104 -2.70 -23.56 -36.40
C ASN A 104 -1.70 -23.71 -35.25
N SER A 105 -0.86 -22.69 -35.00
CA SER A 105 0.09 -22.69 -33.88
C SER A 105 -0.62 -22.56 -32.53
N ILE A 106 -1.70 -21.76 -32.48
CA ILE A 106 -2.56 -21.62 -31.31
C ILE A 106 -3.33 -22.92 -31.02
N THR A 107 -3.81 -23.64 -32.05
CA THR A 107 -4.52 -24.92 -31.86
C THR A 107 -3.60 -26.05 -31.40
N LYS A 108 -2.34 -26.11 -31.88
CA LYS A 108 -1.34 -27.10 -31.44
C LYS A 108 -0.92 -26.94 -29.98
N LEU A 109 -0.95 -25.71 -29.46
CA LEU A 109 -0.60 -25.42 -28.05
C LEU A 109 -1.76 -25.69 -27.08
N ARG A 110 -2.99 -25.91 -27.56
CA ARG A 110 -4.16 -26.18 -26.72
C ARG A 110 -5.23 -27.04 -27.44
N PRO A 111 -5.22 -28.38 -27.31
CA PRO A 111 -6.28 -29.21 -27.87
C PRO A 111 -7.60 -28.93 -27.13
N GLY A 112 -8.61 -28.39 -27.83
CA GLY A 112 -9.98 -28.24 -27.30
C GLY A 112 -10.55 -26.81 -27.16
N ALA A 113 -9.89 -25.77 -27.67
CA ALA A 113 -10.47 -24.42 -27.70
C ALA A 113 -11.42 -24.25 -28.90
N SER A 114 -12.73 -24.38 -28.69
CA SER A 114 -13.75 -24.02 -29.69
C SER A 114 -14.02 -22.51 -29.65
N PHE A 115 -13.68 -21.78 -30.72
CA PHE A 115 -14.17 -20.42 -30.94
C PHE A 115 -15.19 -20.43 -32.10
N TYR A 116 -16.34 -19.81 -31.83
CA TYR A 116 -17.49 -19.72 -32.73
C TYR A 116 -17.12 -19.05 -34.06
N SER A 117 -17.42 -19.75 -35.15
CA SER A 117 -17.43 -19.24 -36.52
C SER A 117 -18.80 -18.60 -36.82
N SER A 118 -18.86 -17.29 -36.99
CA SER A 118 -19.97 -16.65 -37.71
C SER A 118 -19.57 -15.26 -38.16
N LEU A 119 -19.15 -15.14 -39.43
CA LEU A 119 -19.29 -13.96 -40.26
C LEU A 119 -19.12 -14.42 -41.71
N THR A 120 -20.25 -14.67 -42.35
CA THR A 120 -20.39 -15.10 -43.73
C THR A 120 -20.14 -13.95 -44.70
N GLU A 121 -19.45 -14.27 -45.79
CA GLU A 121 -19.41 -13.49 -47.03
C GLU A 121 -20.83 -13.25 -47.57
N SER A 122 -21.24 -11.99 -47.72
CA SER A 122 -22.20 -11.59 -48.76
C SER A 122 -22.35 -10.07 -48.78
N SER A 123 -21.53 -9.39 -49.59
CA SER A 123 -21.89 -8.18 -50.34
C SER A 123 -20.60 -7.42 -50.67
N LEU A 124 -20.08 -7.59 -51.88
CA LEU A 124 -19.40 -6.55 -52.65
C LEU A 124 -19.24 -7.11 -54.07
N GLY A 125 -20.09 -6.60 -54.97
CA GLY A 125 -20.14 -6.97 -56.37
C GLY A 125 -18.95 -6.42 -57.16
N GLU A 126 -18.73 -7.07 -58.30
CA GLU A 126 -17.73 -6.76 -59.31
C GLU A 126 -17.80 -5.31 -59.81
N PHE A 127 -16.65 -4.65 -60.01
CA PHE A 127 -16.45 -3.66 -61.07
C PHE A 127 -14.99 -3.72 -61.59
N PRO A 128 -14.76 -3.36 -62.86
CA PRO A 128 -13.65 -3.87 -63.66
C PRO A 128 -12.39 -3.00 -63.58
N ASN A 129 -11.29 -3.68 -63.88
CA ASN A 129 -9.94 -3.18 -64.08
C ASN A 129 -9.87 -2.03 -65.12
N PRO A 130 -9.22 -0.89 -64.83
CA PRO A 130 -8.67 -0.03 -65.86
C PRO A 130 -7.13 -0.12 -65.89
N SER A 131 -6.69 -0.51 -67.07
CA SER A 131 -5.34 -0.49 -67.59
C SER A 131 -4.60 0.85 -67.48
N ARG A 132 -3.29 0.73 -67.23
CA ARG A 132 -2.16 1.51 -67.75
C ARG A 132 -2.24 3.05 -67.83
N SER A 133 -1.17 3.60 -67.25
CA SER A 133 -0.34 4.73 -67.72
C SER A 133 -0.80 6.14 -67.40
N GLY A 134 0.10 6.89 -66.75
CA GLY A 134 0.11 8.34 -66.79
C GLY A 134 0.29 9.03 -65.44
N ASN A 135 1.54 9.38 -65.14
CA ASN A 135 1.95 10.48 -64.25
C ASN A 135 1.78 10.31 -62.72
N LEU A 136 2.64 9.47 -62.13
CA LEU A 136 3.30 9.81 -60.86
C LEU A 136 4.11 11.10 -61.08
N ASN A 137 3.72 12.22 -60.45
CA ASN A 137 4.64 13.28 -59.98
C ASN A 137 3.94 14.55 -59.43
N LEU A 138 2.60 14.61 -59.35
CA LEU A 138 1.93 15.75 -58.68
C LEU A 138 1.12 15.39 -57.42
N VAL A 139 0.91 14.12 -57.11
CA VAL A 139 0.16 13.71 -55.90
C VAL A 139 1.07 13.55 -54.68
N THR A 140 2.37 13.30 -54.88
CA THR A 140 3.31 13.03 -53.78
C THR A 140 3.68 14.28 -52.95
N VAL A 141 3.58 15.49 -53.52
CA VAL A 141 3.98 16.74 -52.83
C VAL A 141 2.83 17.33 -52.00
N VAL A 142 1.59 16.94 -52.25
CA VAL A 142 0.43 17.43 -51.47
C VAL A 142 0.17 16.57 -50.22
N VAL A 143 0.66 15.33 -50.18
CA VAL A 143 0.43 14.41 -49.05
C VAL A 143 1.46 14.59 -47.92
N GLU A 144 2.66 15.11 -48.18
CA GLU A 144 3.66 15.34 -47.11
C GLU A 144 3.34 16.57 -46.24
N LEU A 145 2.69 17.60 -46.79
CA LEU A 145 2.34 18.80 -46.00
C LEU A 145 1.10 18.60 -45.11
N VAL A 146 0.25 17.61 -45.39
CA VAL A 146 -0.98 17.36 -44.60
C VAL A 146 -0.73 16.40 -43.43
N LEU A 147 0.33 15.57 -43.49
CA LEU A 147 0.65 14.58 -42.45
C LEU A 147 1.35 15.18 -41.23
N ASP A 148 2.18 16.20 -41.38
CA ASP A 148 2.84 16.87 -40.25
C ASP A 148 1.86 17.75 -39.45
N ASP A 149 0.88 18.37 -40.13
CA ASP A 149 -0.21 19.12 -39.46
C ASP A 149 -1.19 18.18 -38.75
N LEU A 150 -1.46 16.98 -39.30
CA LEU A 150 -2.25 15.94 -38.62
C LEU A 150 -1.52 15.33 -37.43
N LEU A 151 -0.20 15.12 -37.50
CA LEU A 151 0.59 14.63 -36.37
C LEU A 151 0.63 15.65 -35.22
N ASN A 152 0.78 16.94 -35.53
CA ASN A 152 0.73 18.00 -34.54
C ASN A 152 -0.68 18.18 -33.95
N ALA A 153 -1.74 18.04 -34.77
CA ALA A 153 -3.11 18.07 -34.30
C ALA A 153 -3.43 16.91 -33.34
N VAL A 154 -2.93 15.69 -33.60
CA VAL A 154 -3.12 14.51 -32.73
C VAL A 154 -2.40 14.65 -31.39
N ILE A 155 -1.24 15.34 -31.34
CA ILE A 155 -0.51 15.62 -30.10
C ILE A 155 -1.28 16.63 -29.22
N VAL A 156 -1.90 17.65 -29.82
CA VAL A 156 -2.69 18.66 -29.10
C VAL A 156 -4.08 18.15 -28.69
N TRP A 157 -4.67 17.21 -29.43
CA TRP A 157 -5.99 16.65 -29.12
C TRP A 157 -6.00 15.63 -27.97
N SER A 158 -4.85 15.08 -27.57
CA SER A 158 -4.79 13.99 -26.57
C SER A 158 -4.95 14.45 -25.11
N ASP A 159 -4.96 15.75 -24.85
CA ASP A 159 -5.11 16.33 -23.50
C ASP A 159 -6.57 16.40 -23.02
N ASN A 160 -7.56 16.11 -23.88
CA ASN A 160 -8.96 16.02 -23.49
C ASN A 160 -9.67 14.95 -24.32
N LEU A 161 -9.94 13.76 -23.76
CA LEU A 161 -11.28 13.14 -23.80
C LEU A 161 -11.31 11.69 -23.25
N THR A 162 -12.26 11.49 -22.36
CA THR A 162 -12.80 10.21 -21.89
C THR A 162 -13.87 9.69 -22.88
N ARG A 163 -13.50 8.88 -23.89
CA ARG A 163 -14.49 8.05 -24.62
C ARG A 163 -13.81 7.03 -25.55
N TRP A 164 -13.86 5.75 -25.17
CA TRP A 164 -13.07 4.68 -25.81
C TRP A 164 -13.81 3.82 -26.85
N GLU A 165 -15.08 4.06 -27.19
CA GLU A 165 -15.87 3.07 -27.95
C GLU A 165 -16.36 3.47 -29.35
N LYS A 166 -16.04 4.66 -29.88
CA LYS A 166 -16.52 5.07 -31.22
C LYS A 166 -15.47 5.40 -32.29
N GLU A 167 -14.18 5.46 -31.96
CA GLU A 167 -13.17 5.98 -32.89
C GLU A 167 -12.29 4.91 -33.57
N ILE A 168 -12.38 3.64 -33.15
CA ILE A 168 -11.61 2.55 -33.78
C ILE A 168 -12.09 2.24 -35.22
N GLN A 169 -13.32 2.62 -35.59
CA GLN A 169 -13.79 2.46 -36.98
C GLN A 169 -13.08 3.39 -37.98
N ILE A 170 -12.65 4.58 -37.55
CA ILE A 170 -12.03 5.57 -38.47
C ILE A 170 -10.58 5.21 -38.79
N LEU A 171 -9.88 4.55 -37.87
CA LEU A 171 -8.50 4.13 -38.12
C LEU A 171 -8.40 2.97 -39.12
N SER A 172 -9.44 2.15 -39.30
CA SER A 172 -9.41 0.99 -40.20
C SER A 172 -9.32 1.31 -41.70
N VAL A 173 -9.60 2.56 -42.10
CA VAL A 173 -9.68 2.96 -43.53
C VAL A 173 -8.33 3.46 -44.09
N VAL A 174 -7.33 3.75 -43.25
CA VAL A 174 -6.04 4.33 -43.68
C VAL A 174 -4.91 3.27 -43.79
N PHE A 175 -5.17 1.99 -43.49
CA PHE A 175 -4.13 0.97 -43.37
C PHE A 175 -3.64 0.31 -44.67
N PHE A 176 -4.22 0.65 -45.84
CA PHE A 176 -3.96 -0.12 -47.06
C PHE A 176 -2.73 0.29 -47.90
N GLU A 177 -1.98 1.34 -47.52
CA GLU A 177 -0.84 1.83 -48.34
C GLU A 177 0.49 2.03 -47.57
N LEU A 178 0.59 1.59 -46.31
CA LEU A 178 1.84 1.73 -45.55
C LEU A 178 2.75 0.52 -45.72
N SER A 179 3.99 0.76 -46.14
CA SER A 179 5.01 -0.30 -46.25
C SER A 179 5.24 -1.00 -44.90
N PRO A 180 5.58 -2.30 -44.88
CA PRO A 180 5.77 -3.08 -43.64
C PRO A 180 6.75 -2.41 -42.65
N SER A 181 7.78 -1.73 -43.16
CA SER A 181 8.76 -0.98 -42.37
C SER A 181 8.18 0.23 -41.61
N LYS A 182 7.13 0.88 -42.14
CA LYS A 182 6.45 2.00 -41.49
C LYS A 182 5.46 1.50 -40.42
N LEU A 183 4.79 0.39 -40.67
CA LEU A 183 3.92 -0.27 -39.69
C LEU A 183 4.72 -0.74 -38.47
N VAL A 184 5.88 -1.37 -38.67
CA VAL A 184 6.77 -1.76 -37.55
C VAL A 184 7.23 -0.54 -36.75
N ARG A 185 7.54 0.59 -37.39
CA ARG A 185 7.90 1.84 -36.69
C ARG A 185 6.73 2.44 -35.92
N LEU A 186 5.53 2.49 -36.50
CA LEU A 186 4.33 3.01 -35.82
C LEU A 186 3.95 2.13 -34.63
N TRP A 187 4.06 0.81 -34.80
CA TRP A 187 3.81 -0.17 -33.74
C TRP A 187 4.88 -0.11 -32.65
N TRP A 188 6.17 0.09 -33.01
CA TRP A 188 7.22 0.40 -32.06
C TRP A 188 6.96 1.70 -31.32
N ILE A 189 6.52 2.76 -31.99
CA ILE A 189 6.17 4.03 -31.36
C ILE A 189 4.98 3.84 -30.41
N LEU A 190 3.93 3.12 -30.80
CA LEU A 190 2.76 2.86 -29.95
C LEU A 190 3.12 1.98 -28.75
N ILE A 191 3.93 0.94 -28.91
CA ILE A 191 4.41 0.12 -27.78
C ILE A 191 5.40 0.89 -26.93
N HIS A 192 6.31 1.66 -27.50
CA HIS A 192 7.26 2.46 -26.72
C HIS A 192 6.54 3.60 -26.01
N HIS A 193 5.49 4.17 -26.59
CA HIS A 193 4.65 5.17 -25.96
C HIS A 193 3.76 4.55 -24.89
N HIS A 194 3.21 3.34 -25.11
CA HIS A 194 2.44 2.62 -24.09
C HIS A 194 3.32 2.10 -22.96
N ALA A 195 4.50 1.54 -23.26
CA ALA A 195 5.53 1.13 -22.30
C ALA A 195 6.12 2.33 -21.55
N CYS A 196 6.36 3.47 -22.22
CA CYS A 196 6.68 4.72 -21.55
C CYS A 196 5.50 5.29 -20.76
N ARG A 197 4.23 5.00 -21.08
CA ARG A 197 3.07 5.39 -20.26
C ARG A 197 2.92 4.49 -19.03
N VAL A 198 3.31 3.22 -19.14
CA VAL A 198 3.35 2.25 -18.05
C VAL A 198 4.58 2.50 -17.14
N GLU A 199 5.71 2.99 -17.67
CA GLU A 199 6.90 3.38 -16.89
C GLU A 199 6.92 4.86 -16.45
N LYS A 200 6.24 5.78 -17.16
CA LYS A 200 5.95 7.15 -16.73
C LYS A 200 4.49 7.31 -16.31
N GLN A 201 4.00 6.35 -15.54
CA GLN A 201 3.10 6.76 -14.47
C GLN A 201 4.00 7.61 -13.57
N TRP A 202 3.81 8.93 -13.58
CA TRP A 202 4.35 9.76 -12.49
C TRP A 202 4.00 8.99 -11.23
N VAL A 203 5.00 8.46 -10.54
CA VAL A 203 4.78 7.81 -9.24
C VAL A 203 4.40 8.98 -8.37
N ILE A 204 3.11 9.29 -8.36
CA ILE A 204 2.52 10.27 -7.47
C ILE A 204 2.81 9.71 -6.09
N THR A 205 3.80 10.31 -5.44
CA THR A 205 4.26 9.94 -4.12
C THR A 205 3.31 10.53 -3.10
N MET A 206 2.21 9.82 -2.82
CA MET A 206 1.27 10.27 -1.80
C MET A 206 1.96 10.29 -0.44
N LYS A 207 1.69 11.34 0.34
CA LYS A 207 2.24 11.57 1.67
C LYS A 207 1.18 11.43 2.74
N ALA A 208 1.62 11.25 3.97
CA ALA A 208 0.75 11.27 5.13
C ALA A 208 1.38 12.02 6.28
N LEU A 209 0.56 12.66 7.11
CA LEU A 209 0.95 13.16 8.41
C LEU A 209 0.20 12.40 9.51
N ILE A 210 0.92 11.89 10.50
CA ILE A 210 0.33 11.30 11.69
C ILE A 210 0.49 12.28 12.85
N LEU A 211 -0.63 12.69 13.43
CA LEU A 211 -0.70 13.54 14.61
C LEU A 211 -0.33 12.71 15.86
N VAL A 212 0.89 12.90 16.33
CA VAL A 212 1.44 12.26 17.54
C VAL A 212 1.27 13.24 18.71
N GLY A 213 0.02 13.37 19.17
CA GLY A 213 -0.35 14.30 20.23
C GLY A 213 -0.16 13.75 21.65
N GLY A 214 0.19 14.63 22.58
CA GLY A 214 0.00 14.50 24.04
C GLY A 214 0.78 13.40 24.77
N PHE A 215 0.92 13.56 26.09
CA PHE A 215 1.62 12.60 26.97
C PHE A 215 0.85 11.28 27.21
N GLY A 216 -0.33 11.09 26.61
CA GLY A 216 -1.15 9.88 26.79
C GLY A 216 -1.50 9.57 28.25
N THR A 217 -1.70 10.59 29.09
CA THR A 217 -1.76 10.45 30.56
C THR A 217 -2.87 9.53 31.06
N ARG A 218 -3.98 9.42 30.32
CA ARG A 218 -5.12 8.54 30.64
C ARG A 218 -4.84 7.06 30.40
N LEU A 219 -3.79 6.73 29.65
CA LEU A 219 -3.34 5.36 29.38
C LEU A 219 -2.20 4.92 30.32
N ARG A 220 -1.84 5.75 31.29
CA ARG A 220 -0.88 5.36 32.35
C ARG A 220 -1.40 4.13 33.10
N PRO A 221 -0.50 3.24 33.56
CA PRO A 221 0.96 3.36 33.64
C PRO A 221 1.73 3.10 32.34
N LEU A 222 1.10 2.58 31.27
CA LEU A 222 1.81 2.17 30.05
C LEU A 222 2.61 3.31 29.41
N THR A 223 2.03 4.51 29.41
CA THR A 223 2.64 5.71 28.83
C THR A 223 3.67 6.39 29.73
N LEU A 224 4.03 5.76 30.87
CA LEU A 224 5.21 6.15 31.64
C LEU A 224 6.49 5.54 31.08
N SER A 225 6.41 4.36 30.45
CA SER A 225 7.55 3.66 29.85
C SER A 225 7.84 4.14 28.43
N VAL A 226 6.80 4.27 27.60
CA VAL A 226 6.93 4.63 26.18
C VAL A 226 5.88 5.66 25.76
N PRO A 227 6.15 6.49 24.74
CA PRO A 227 5.14 7.34 24.12
C PRO A 227 3.91 6.54 23.68
N LYS A 228 2.71 7.15 23.78
CA LYS A 228 1.42 6.51 23.43
C LYS A 228 1.43 5.77 22.08
N PRO A 229 1.94 6.32 20.97
CA PRO A 229 1.92 5.62 19.68
C PRO A 229 2.79 4.35 19.64
N LEU A 230 3.75 4.23 20.55
CA LEU A 230 4.62 3.05 20.67
C LEU A 230 4.07 2.00 21.63
N VAL A 231 3.02 2.32 22.40
CA VAL A 231 2.31 1.32 23.19
C VAL A 231 1.79 0.23 22.23
N GLU A 232 2.03 -1.01 22.59
CA GLU A 232 1.65 -2.15 21.75
C GLU A 232 0.15 -2.40 21.87
N PHE A 233 -0.48 -2.60 20.73
CA PHE A 233 -1.87 -2.99 20.58
C PHE A 233 -1.93 -4.22 19.68
N ALA A 234 -2.44 -5.34 20.22
CA ALA A 234 -2.44 -6.64 19.55
C ALA A 234 -1.04 -7.02 19.00
N ASN A 235 -0.04 -7.03 19.89
CA ASN A 235 1.36 -7.41 19.63
C ASN A 235 2.14 -6.49 18.68
N LYS A 236 1.60 -5.31 18.36
CA LYS A 236 2.25 -4.34 17.46
C LYS A 236 2.07 -2.91 17.97
N PRO A 237 3.11 -2.06 17.96
CA PRO A 237 2.99 -0.63 18.24
C PRO A 237 1.83 0.01 17.48
N MET A 238 1.00 0.80 18.15
CA MET A 238 -0.20 1.42 17.57
C MET A 238 0.09 2.14 16.25
N ILE A 239 1.20 2.90 16.19
CA ILE A 239 1.58 3.67 15.01
C ILE A 239 1.87 2.80 13.79
N LEU A 240 2.38 1.58 13.97
CA LEU A 240 2.73 0.70 12.87
C LEU A 240 1.49 0.15 12.15
N HIS A 241 0.35 0.00 12.84
CA HIS A 241 -0.90 -0.35 12.16
C HIS A 241 -1.29 0.69 11.11
N GLN A 242 -1.06 1.97 11.40
CA GLN A 242 -1.34 3.08 10.47
C GLN A 242 -0.31 3.14 9.35
N ILE A 243 0.99 3.07 9.68
CA ILE A 243 2.07 3.14 8.69
C ILE A 243 1.99 1.98 7.69
N GLU A 244 1.69 0.76 8.14
CA GLU A 244 1.50 -0.39 7.24
C GLU A 244 0.28 -0.22 6.34
N ALA A 245 -0.84 0.28 6.88
CA ALA A 245 -2.04 0.56 6.09
C ALA A 245 -1.78 1.63 5.01
N LEU A 246 -1.06 2.69 5.36
CA LEU A 246 -0.62 3.74 4.43
C LEU A 246 0.33 3.17 3.37
N LYS A 247 1.32 2.37 3.77
CA LYS A 247 2.25 1.74 2.83
C LYS A 247 1.53 0.83 1.84
N ALA A 248 0.52 0.08 2.29
CA ALA A 248 -0.24 -0.85 1.45
C ALA A 248 -0.97 -0.18 0.27
N ILE A 249 -1.30 1.11 0.40
CA ILE A 249 -1.94 1.90 -0.66
C ILE A 249 -0.97 2.78 -1.46
N GLY A 250 0.34 2.63 -1.24
CA GLY A 250 1.37 3.33 -2.01
C GLY A 250 1.86 4.65 -1.41
N VAL A 251 1.53 4.99 -0.16
CA VAL A 251 2.15 6.14 0.52
C VAL A 251 3.65 5.88 0.66
N THR A 252 4.45 6.88 0.29
CA THR A 252 5.91 6.78 0.24
C THR A 252 6.61 7.52 1.37
N GLU A 253 5.95 8.51 1.97
CA GLU A 253 6.49 9.28 3.10
C GLU A 253 5.42 9.53 4.16
N VAL A 254 5.80 9.30 5.42
CA VAL A 254 5.00 9.59 6.60
C VAL A 254 5.73 10.63 7.46
N ILE A 255 5.08 11.76 7.67
CA ILE A 255 5.53 12.82 8.56
C ILE A 255 4.86 12.61 9.93
N LEU A 256 5.66 12.53 10.99
CA LEU A 256 5.17 12.44 12.36
C LEU A 256 5.17 13.83 12.98
N ALA A 257 3.99 14.38 13.25
CA ALA A 257 3.85 15.61 14.02
C ALA A 257 4.01 15.30 15.51
N ILE A 258 5.19 15.56 16.06
CA ILE A 258 5.58 15.14 17.41
C ILE A 258 5.89 16.37 18.26
N ASN A 259 5.35 16.40 19.47
CA ASN A 259 5.71 17.40 20.48
C ASN A 259 6.82 16.89 21.43
N TYR A 260 6.79 15.60 21.80
CA TYR A 260 7.64 15.04 22.86
C TYR A 260 8.54 13.88 22.40
N GLN A 261 9.80 13.88 22.84
CA GLN A 261 10.79 12.80 22.61
C GLN A 261 10.89 12.28 21.16
N PRO A 262 11.19 13.12 20.17
CA PRO A 262 11.30 12.69 18.77
C PRO A 262 12.41 11.64 18.55
N GLU A 263 13.48 11.66 19.35
CA GLU A 263 14.59 10.71 19.24
C GLU A 263 14.17 9.27 19.55
N VAL A 264 13.36 9.06 20.59
CA VAL A 264 12.85 7.72 20.96
C VAL A 264 11.99 7.16 19.83
N MET A 265 11.10 7.99 19.28
CA MET A 265 10.24 7.63 18.14
C MET A 265 11.07 7.29 16.90
N LEU A 266 12.02 8.15 16.51
CA LEU A 266 12.84 7.95 15.33
C LEU A 266 13.74 6.72 15.44
N ASN A 267 14.40 6.53 16.58
CA ASN A 267 15.25 5.38 16.80
C ASN A 267 14.46 4.07 16.74
N PHE A 268 13.26 4.05 17.31
CA PHE A 268 12.37 2.91 17.24
C PHE A 268 11.90 2.63 15.80
N LEU A 269 11.52 3.67 15.05
CA LEU A 269 10.94 3.52 13.72
C LEU A 269 11.96 3.30 12.61
N LYS A 270 13.25 3.58 12.82
CA LYS A 270 14.32 3.43 11.82
C LYS A 270 14.41 2.02 11.22
N GLU A 271 14.22 1.00 12.05
CA GLU A 271 14.20 -0.39 11.57
C GLU A 271 12.98 -0.64 10.67
N PHE A 272 11.82 -0.10 11.03
CA PHE A 272 10.58 -0.23 10.25
C PHE A 272 10.60 0.58 8.97
N GLU A 273 11.23 1.75 8.97
CA GLU A 273 11.49 2.56 7.76
C GLU A 273 12.18 1.71 6.68
N THR A 274 13.23 1.00 7.08
CA THR A 274 14.00 0.11 6.20
C THR A 274 13.18 -1.12 5.78
N LYS A 275 12.51 -1.79 6.73
CA LYS A 275 11.72 -3.00 6.45
C LYS A 275 10.53 -2.74 5.53
N LEU A 276 9.86 -1.60 5.71
CA LEU A 276 8.66 -1.25 4.96
C LEU A 276 8.99 -0.49 3.66
N GLY A 277 10.21 0.03 3.51
CA GLY A 277 10.59 0.86 2.37
C GLY A 277 9.68 2.09 2.24
N ILE A 278 9.45 2.77 3.37
CA ILE A 278 8.68 4.02 3.47
C ILE A 278 9.54 5.03 4.20
N LYS A 279 9.59 6.28 3.74
CA LYS A 279 10.35 7.34 4.42
C LYS A 279 9.59 7.82 5.64
N ILE A 280 10.25 7.94 6.79
CA ILE A 280 9.62 8.44 8.02
C ILE A 280 10.38 9.69 8.48
N THR A 281 9.69 10.83 8.56
CA THR A 281 10.28 12.08 9.03
C THR A 281 9.50 12.63 10.21
N CYS A 282 10.15 13.45 11.03
CA CYS A 282 9.49 14.14 12.13
C CYS A 282 9.31 15.63 11.82
N SER A 283 8.17 16.17 12.23
CA SER A 283 7.93 17.60 12.37
C SER A 283 7.77 17.88 13.86
N GLN A 284 8.81 18.45 14.46
CA GLN A 284 8.84 18.68 15.90
C GLN A 284 8.19 20.03 16.24
N GLU A 285 7.14 19.98 17.06
CA GLU A 285 6.55 21.16 17.67
C GLU A 285 7.37 21.59 18.89
N THR A 286 7.71 22.87 19.00
CA THR A 286 8.37 23.44 20.19
C THR A 286 7.38 23.80 21.29
N GLU A 287 6.13 24.06 20.91
CA GLU A 287 5.01 24.36 21.79
C GLU A 287 3.74 23.66 21.26
N PRO A 288 2.72 23.37 22.09
CA PRO A 288 1.51 22.72 21.61
C PRO A 288 0.75 23.58 20.58
N LEU A 289 0.73 23.18 19.30
CA LEU A 289 0.09 23.94 18.22
C LEU A 289 -1.34 23.48 17.89
N GLY A 290 -1.93 22.60 18.70
CA GLY A 290 -3.26 22.04 18.46
C GLY A 290 -3.24 20.92 17.39
N THR A 291 -4.33 20.76 16.65
CA THR A 291 -4.49 19.69 15.64
C THR A 291 -4.28 20.18 14.21
N ALA A 292 -4.47 21.47 13.94
CA ALA A 292 -4.19 22.08 12.65
C ALA A 292 -2.79 22.69 12.56
N GLY A 293 -2.28 23.29 13.65
CA GLY A 293 -0.97 23.92 13.65
C GLY A 293 0.21 23.01 13.22
N PRO A 294 0.22 21.69 13.54
CA PRO A 294 1.26 20.79 13.05
C PRO A 294 1.24 20.61 11.52
N LEU A 295 0.08 20.78 10.87
CA LEU A 295 -0.05 20.78 9.41
C LEU A 295 0.62 22.03 8.81
N ALA A 296 0.40 23.20 9.42
CA ALA A 296 1.07 24.43 9.00
C ALA A 296 2.59 24.35 9.21
N LEU A 297 3.04 23.77 10.33
CA LEU A 297 4.46 23.57 10.61
C LEU A 297 5.13 22.61 9.60
N ALA A 298 4.39 21.59 9.16
CA ALA A 298 4.85 20.61 8.18
C ALA A 298 4.56 21.00 6.72
N ARG A 299 4.13 22.24 6.44
CA ARG A 299 3.68 22.69 5.11
C ARG A 299 4.68 22.32 4.01
N ASP A 300 5.95 22.68 4.18
CA ASP A 300 7.00 22.46 3.18
C ASP A 300 7.37 20.97 3.00
N LYS A 301 7.01 20.12 3.96
CA LYS A 301 7.19 18.66 3.86
C LYS A 301 6.01 18.00 3.17
N LEU A 302 4.80 18.52 3.39
CA LEU A 302 3.55 17.99 2.86
C LEU A 302 3.30 18.41 1.42
N ASN A 303 3.46 19.70 1.11
CA ASN A 303 3.30 20.20 -0.25
C ASN A 303 4.59 19.97 -1.04
N ASP A 304 4.50 19.18 -2.11
CA ASP A 304 5.56 19.00 -3.11
C ASP A 304 5.19 19.60 -4.47
N ASP A 305 4.22 20.51 -4.48
CA ASP A 305 3.71 21.20 -5.67
C ASP A 305 3.08 20.28 -6.73
N SER A 306 2.88 18.99 -6.43
CA SER A 306 2.16 18.06 -7.30
C SER A 306 0.65 18.32 -7.34
N GLY A 307 0.12 19.01 -6.32
CA GLY A 307 -1.32 19.21 -6.13
C GLY A 307 -2.05 17.98 -5.58
N GLU A 308 -1.34 16.89 -5.30
CA GLU A 308 -1.93 15.63 -4.84
C GLU A 308 -2.34 15.71 -3.36
N PRO A 309 -3.44 15.06 -2.96
CA PRO A 309 -3.89 15.08 -1.59
C PRO A 309 -2.97 14.26 -0.68
N PHE A 310 -2.97 14.57 0.61
CA PHE A 310 -2.22 13.85 1.63
C PHE A 310 -3.13 13.39 2.76
N PHE A 311 -2.76 12.26 3.37
CA PHE A 311 -3.48 11.73 4.51
C PHE A 311 -3.11 12.46 5.80
N VAL A 312 -4.07 12.58 6.71
CA VAL A 312 -3.83 13.00 8.09
C VAL A 312 -4.53 12.03 9.04
N LEU A 313 -3.80 11.46 10.00
CA LEU A 313 -4.35 10.48 10.94
C LEU A 313 -4.03 10.86 12.38
N ASN A 314 -4.98 10.61 13.28
CA ASN A 314 -4.74 10.63 14.72
C ASN A 314 -4.01 9.35 15.15
N SER A 315 -2.86 9.47 15.82
CA SER A 315 -2.02 8.33 16.20
C SER A 315 -2.68 7.35 17.19
N ASP A 316 -3.77 7.73 17.84
CA ASP A 316 -4.47 6.92 18.83
C ASP A 316 -5.71 6.18 18.34
N VAL A 317 -6.02 6.31 17.05
CA VAL A 317 -7.13 5.60 16.42
C VAL A 317 -6.65 4.25 15.87
N ILE A 318 -7.37 3.19 16.25
CA ILE A 318 -7.27 1.86 15.63
C ILE A 318 -8.55 1.56 14.88
N SER A 319 -8.42 1.13 13.61
CA SER A 319 -9.55 0.83 12.75
C SER A 319 -9.17 -0.14 11.63
N ASP A 320 -10.09 -0.38 10.71
CA ASP A 320 -9.88 -1.18 9.50
C ASP A 320 -9.12 -0.45 8.37
N TYR A 321 -8.88 0.86 8.50
CA TYR A 321 -8.15 1.71 7.54
C TYR A 321 -8.48 1.48 6.05
N PRO A 322 -9.73 1.73 5.60
CA PRO A 322 -10.13 1.63 4.18
C PRO A 322 -9.64 2.84 3.38
N LEU A 323 -8.31 3.03 3.35
CA LEU A 323 -7.67 4.22 2.81
C LEU A 323 -7.75 4.28 1.27
N LYS A 324 -7.79 3.13 0.61
CA LYS A 324 -7.96 3.08 -0.86
C LYS A 324 -9.35 3.60 -1.25
N GLU A 325 -10.38 3.12 -0.56
CA GLU A 325 -11.76 3.54 -0.74
C GLU A 325 -11.91 5.04 -0.42
N MET A 326 -11.14 5.56 0.55
CA MET A 326 -11.12 6.99 0.86
C MET A 326 -10.55 7.84 -0.28
N ILE A 327 -9.50 7.36 -0.97
CA ILE A 327 -8.96 8.05 -2.16
C ILE A 327 -10.01 8.11 -3.26
N GLU A 328 -10.66 6.97 -3.55
CA GLU A 328 -11.72 6.88 -4.56
C GLU A 328 -12.89 7.80 -4.21
N PHE A 329 -13.32 7.80 -2.95
CA PHE A 329 -14.35 8.70 -2.42
C PHE A 329 -13.96 10.17 -2.61
N HIS A 330 -12.74 10.56 -2.24
CA HIS A 330 -12.30 11.95 -2.34
C HIS A 330 -12.26 12.43 -3.80
N LYS A 331 -11.70 11.62 -4.71
CA LYS A 331 -11.64 11.91 -6.14
C LYS A 331 -13.03 12.06 -6.77
N ALA A 332 -14.00 11.25 -6.36
CA ALA A 332 -15.36 11.31 -6.88
C ALA A 332 -16.11 12.60 -6.49
N HIS A 333 -15.74 13.25 -5.38
CA HIS A 333 -16.44 14.43 -4.86
C HIS A 333 -15.75 15.76 -5.20
N GLY A 334 -14.43 15.78 -5.43
CA GLY A 334 -13.69 16.98 -5.88
C GLY A 334 -13.67 18.14 -4.88
N GLY A 335 -14.00 17.90 -3.60
CA GLY A 335 -13.93 18.87 -2.51
C GLY A 335 -12.51 19.12 -2.01
N GLU A 336 -12.37 19.98 -1.01
CA GLU A 336 -11.06 20.33 -0.44
C GLU A 336 -10.58 19.33 0.62
N ALA A 337 -11.52 18.66 1.28
CA ALA A 337 -11.25 17.69 2.33
C ALA A 337 -12.30 16.59 2.36
N SER A 338 -11.83 15.37 2.55
CA SER A 338 -12.67 14.23 2.95
C SER A 338 -12.26 13.75 4.34
N ILE A 339 -13.24 13.51 5.20
CA ILE A 339 -13.04 13.02 6.57
C ILE A 339 -13.77 11.69 6.76
N MET A 340 -13.20 10.78 7.53
CA MET A 340 -13.93 9.59 7.96
C MET A 340 -14.79 9.89 9.19
N VAL A 341 -15.98 9.31 9.23
CA VAL A 341 -16.89 9.36 10.37
C VAL A 341 -17.34 7.98 10.81
N THR A 342 -17.64 7.81 12.09
CA THR A 342 -18.20 6.57 12.63
C THR A 342 -19.44 6.85 13.47
N LYS A 343 -20.33 5.86 13.62
CA LYS A 343 -21.53 5.98 14.44
C LYS A 343 -21.24 5.50 15.86
N VAL A 344 -21.54 6.33 16.86
CA VAL A 344 -21.41 5.97 18.28
C VAL A 344 -22.70 6.22 19.05
N ALA A 345 -22.93 5.46 20.11
CA ALA A 345 -24.08 5.68 20.99
C ALA A 345 -23.96 6.99 21.79
N GLU A 346 -22.75 7.33 22.22
CA GLU A 346 -22.48 8.50 23.07
C GLU A 346 -21.49 9.47 22.39
N PRO A 347 -21.99 10.52 21.71
CA PRO A 347 -21.16 11.40 20.90
C PRO A 347 -20.56 12.60 21.67
N SER A 348 -20.94 12.86 22.92
CA SER A 348 -20.59 14.10 23.66
C SER A 348 -19.09 14.37 23.80
N LYS A 349 -18.25 13.32 23.68
CA LYS A 349 -16.78 13.42 23.81
C LYS A 349 -16.08 13.78 22.49
N TYR A 350 -16.79 13.79 21.38
CA TYR A 350 -16.22 13.87 20.03
C TYR A 350 -16.82 15.01 19.20
N GLY A 351 -16.18 15.30 18.05
CA GLY A 351 -16.75 16.18 17.05
C GLY A 351 -17.86 15.47 16.26
N VAL A 352 -19.07 16.02 16.29
CA VAL A 352 -20.24 15.49 15.57
C VAL A 352 -20.31 16.10 14.18
N VAL A 353 -20.54 15.26 13.18
CA VAL A 353 -20.58 15.64 11.77
C VAL A 353 -21.99 15.40 11.24
N VAL A 354 -22.64 16.46 10.79
CA VAL A 354 -23.96 16.41 10.13
C VAL A 354 -23.75 16.40 8.64
N THR A 355 -24.34 15.43 7.95
CA THR A 355 -24.10 15.16 6.53
C THR A 355 -25.40 15.02 5.75
N GLU A 356 -25.41 15.49 4.51
CA GLU A 356 -26.37 15.09 3.48
C GLU A 356 -26.19 13.59 3.19
N GLU A 357 -27.22 12.76 3.44
CA GLU A 357 -27.07 11.29 3.43
C GLU A 357 -26.72 10.70 2.05
N SER A 358 -27.19 11.34 0.95
CA SER A 358 -26.99 10.85 -0.42
C SER A 358 -25.58 11.12 -0.96
N THR A 359 -24.95 12.21 -0.53
CA THR A 359 -23.67 12.67 -1.08
C THR A 359 -22.53 12.61 -0.05
N GLY A 360 -22.84 12.45 1.24
CA GLY A 360 -21.86 12.60 2.30
C GLY A 360 -21.36 14.03 2.50
N LYS A 361 -21.91 15.03 1.81
CA LYS A 361 -21.52 16.44 1.99
C LYS A 361 -21.78 16.89 3.43
N VAL A 362 -20.79 17.50 4.06
CA VAL A 362 -20.90 17.96 5.44
C VAL A 362 -21.62 19.30 5.49
N GLU A 363 -22.78 19.32 6.15
CA GLU A 363 -23.56 20.53 6.39
C GLU A 363 -23.04 21.29 7.61
N LYS A 364 -22.65 20.54 8.65
CA LYS A 364 -22.19 21.12 9.91
C LYS A 364 -21.19 20.21 10.61
N PHE A 365 -20.13 20.82 11.12
CA PHE A 365 -19.19 20.19 12.04
C PHE A 365 -19.34 20.85 13.42
N VAL A 366 -19.63 20.07 14.46
CA VAL A 366 -19.86 20.56 15.83
C VAL A 366 -18.95 19.83 16.80
N GLU A 367 -17.91 20.50 17.28
CA GLU A 367 -16.97 19.94 18.25
C GLU A 367 -17.61 19.84 19.65
N LYS A 368 -17.66 18.61 20.21
CA LYS A 368 -18.12 18.30 21.58
C LYS A 368 -19.44 18.99 21.95
N PRO A 369 -20.53 18.67 21.25
CA PRO A 369 -21.79 19.36 21.44
C PRO A 369 -22.38 19.06 22.83
N LYS A 370 -22.93 20.10 23.48
CA LYS A 370 -23.64 19.95 24.77
C LYS A 370 -25.03 19.35 24.62
N ILE A 371 -25.61 19.45 23.43
CA ILE A 371 -26.92 18.90 23.07
C ILE A 371 -26.72 17.81 22.01
N PHE A 372 -27.63 16.85 21.93
CA PHE A 372 -27.56 15.84 20.88
C PHE A 372 -27.77 16.49 19.50
N VAL A 373 -26.76 16.40 18.64
CA VAL A 373 -26.79 16.90 17.25
C VAL A 373 -26.88 15.76 16.24
N GLY A 374 -26.28 14.61 16.58
CA GLY A 374 -26.18 13.44 15.71
C GLY A 374 -25.24 12.42 16.32
N ASN A 375 -25.21 11.23 15.75
CA ASN A 375 -24.40 10.10 16.23
C ASN A 375 -23.18 9.78 15.34
N LYS A 376 -23.03 10.47 14.21
CA LYS A 376 -21.83 10.40 13.36
C LYS A 376 -20.76 11.31 13.94
N ILE A 377 -19.68 10.72 14.44
CA ILE A 377 -18.55 11.43 15.00
C ILE A 377 -17.34 11.38 14.06
N ASN A 378 -16.48 12.37 14.16
CA ASN A 378 -15.18 12.38 13.51
C ASN A 378 -14.34 11.16 13.93
N ALA A 379 -13.86 10.39 12.95
CA ALA A 379 -13.06 9.18 13.17
C ALA A 379 -11.55 9.44 13.21
N GLY A 380 -11.08 10.68 13.00
CA GLY A 380 -9.66 11.03 13.10
C GLY A 380 -8.80 10.57 11.94
N ILE A 381 -9.39 10.35 10.75
CA ILE A 381 -8.70 9.99 9.51
C ILE A 381 -9.21 10.94 8.42
N TYR A 382 -8.30 11.67 7.79
CA TYR A 382 -8.58 12.71 6.80
C TYR A 382 -7.76 12.50 5.53
N LEU A 383 -8.30 12.95 4.41
CA LEU A 383 -7.61 13.10 3.13
C LEU A 383 -7.83 14.54 2.68
N LEU A 384 -6.74 15.31 2.62
CA LEU A 384 -6.78 16.77 2.47
C LEU A 384 -6.04 17.18 1.20
N ASN A 385 -6.60 18.13 0.46
CA ASN A 385 -5.86 18.79 -0.60
C ASN A 385 -4.83 19.78 -0.03
N PRO A 386 -3.72 20.05 -0.73
CA PRO A 386 -2.72 21.04 -0.32
C PRO A 386 -3.31 22.43 -0.01
N SER A 387 -4.39 22.83 -0.69
CA SER A 387 -5.08 24.11 -0.45
C SER A 387 -5.65 24.26 0.97
N VAL A 388 -5.87 23.16 1.71
CA VAL A 388 -6.27 23.23 3.12
C VAL A 388 -5.18 23.91 3.95
N LEU A 389 -3.91 23.73 3.59
CA LEU A 389 -2.78 24.33 4.32
C LEU A 389 -2.87 25.86 4.29
N ASP A 390 -3.36 26.48 3.21
CA ASP A 390 -3.51 27.93 3.08
C ASP A 390 -4.54 28.54 4.06
N ARG A 391 -5.39 27.70 4.65
CA ARG A 391 -6.35 28.11 5.69
C ARG A 391 -5.77 28.11 7.09
N ILE A 392 -4.54 27.62 7.25
CA ILE A 392 -3.93 27.36 8.55
C ILE A 392 -2.73 28.29 8.75
N GLU A 393 -2.88 29.21 9.70
CA GLU A 393 -1.78 30.02 10.21
C GLU A 393 -0.90 29.19 11.15
N LEU A 394 0.41 29.47 11.16
CA LEU A 394 1.35 28.81 12.07
C LEU A 394 1.18 29.34 13.50
N ARG A 395 0.13 28.88 14.17
CA ARG A 395 -0.22 29.17 15.56
C ARG A 395 -1.05 28.04 16.15
N PRO A 396 -1.22 27.98 17.49
CA PRO A 396 -2.17 27.07 18.11
C PRO A 396 -3.56 27.15 17.47
N THR A 397 -3.96 26.07 16.79
CA THR A 397 -5.17 26.02 15.96
C THR A 397 -5.75 24.60 15.99
N SER A 398 -7.07 24.48 16.15
CA SER A 398 -7.79 23.20 16.03
C SER A 398 -8.43 23.07 14.65
N ILE A 399 -8.14 21.98 13.94
CA ILE A 399 -8.72 21.71 12.63
C ILE A 399 -10.24 21.56 12.73
N GLU A 400 -10.71 20.93 13.81
CA GLU A 400 -12.13 20.65 14.09
C GLU A 400 -12.94 21.90 14.42
N LYS A 401 -12.30 22.90 15.04
CA LYS A 401 -12.98 24.13 15.48
C LYS A 401 -12.86 25.28 14.49
N GLU A 402 -11.72 25.40 13.80
CA GLU A 402 -11.41 26.60 13.02
C GLU A 402 -11.34 26.36 11.51
N VAL A 403 -11.07 25.12 11.07
CA VAL A 403 -10.81 24.82 9.65
C VAL A 403 -12.00 24.08 9.03
N PHE A 404 -12.37 22.89 9.54
CA PHE A 404 -13.47 22.11 8.99
C PHE A 404 -14.81 22.84 8.97
N PRO A 405 -15.21 23.63 9.98
CA PRO A 405 -16.44 24.41 9.89
C PRO A 405 -16.47 25.41 8.73
N LYS A 406 -15.32 26.00 8.37
CA LYS A 406 -15.20 26.92 7.23
C LYS A 406 -15.30 26.18 5.89
N ILE A 407 -14.59 25.05 5.76
CA ILE A 407 -14.65 24.21 4.55
C ILE A 407 -16.07 23.64 4.35
N ALA A 408 -16.75 23.26 5.43
CA ALA A 408 -18.14 22.81 5.41
C ALA A 408 -19.09 23.93 4.95
N ALA A 409 -18.94 25.15 5.48
CA ALA A 409 -19.75 26.31 5.07
C ALA A 409 -19.60 26.62 3.57
N GLU A 410 -18.42 26.37 3.00
CA GLU A 410 -18.14 26.49 1.56
C GLU A 410 -18.58 25.27 0.73
N LYS A 411 -19.20 24.26 1.34
CA LYS A 411 -19.66 23.01 0.69
C LYS A 411 -18.53 22.19 0.06
N LYS A 412 -17.32 22.28 0.62
CA LYS A 412 -16.11 21.60 0.14
C LYS A 412 -15.64 20.46 1.05
N LEU A 413 -16.37 20.18 2.13
CA LEU A 413 -16.06 19.11 3.09
C LEU A 413 -17.03 17.94 2.88
N PHE A 414 -16.49 16.74 2.74
CA PHE A 414 -17.26 15.51 2.57
C PHE A 414 -16.88 14.48 3.64
N ALA A 415 -17.85 13.68 4.07
CA ALA A 415 -17.67 12.66 5.09
C ALA A 415 -17.97 11.27 4.52
N MET A 416 -17.01 10.37 4.66
CA MET A 416 -17.15 8.95 4.37
C MET A 416 -17.43 8.19 5.66
N VAL A 417 -18.48 7.38 5.70
CA VAL A 417 -18.71 6.49 6.85
C VAL A 417 -17.64 5.40 6.82
N LEU A 418 -16.88 5.26 7.90
CA LEU A 418 -15.87 4.23 8.06
C LEU A 418 -16.54 2.85 8.11
N PRO A 419 -16.30 1.96 7.13
CA PRO A 419 -16.76 0.58 7.20
C PRO A 419 -15.93 -0.23 8.21
N GLY A 420 -16.62 -1.07 8.98
CA GLY A 420 -15.97 -1.96 9.93
C GLY A 420 -15.81 -1.35 11.32
N PHE A 421 -14.75 -1.72 12.04
CA PHE A 421 -14.58 -1.29 13.41
C PHE A 421 -13.73 -0.02 13.53
N TRP A 422 -13.96 0.71 14.62
CA TRP A 422 -13.20 1.88 15.00
C TRP A 422 -13.08 1.95 16.52
N MET A 423 -11.92 2.35 17.03
CA MET A 423 -11.72 2.66 18.43
C MET A 423 -10.66 3.73 18.62
N ASP A 424 -10.95 4.71 19.48
CA ASP A 424 -9.97 5.62 20.08
C ASP A 424 -9.37 4.95 21.33
N ILE A 425 -8.08 4.62 21.28
CA ILE A 425 -7.37 3.99 22.39
C ILE A 425 -6.90 5.07 23.37
N GLY A 426 -7.86 5.73 24.03
CA GLY A 426 -7.62 6.84 24.95
C GLY A 426 -7.27 6.42 26.38
N GLN A 427 -7.75 5.26 26.81
CA GLN A 427 -7.71 4.77 28.19
C GLN A 427 -7.78 3.23 28.23
N PRO A 428 -7.42 2.57 29.34
CA PRO A 428 -7.34 1.10 29.42
C PRO A 428 -8.63 0.34 29.07
N ARG A 429 -9.80 0.88 29.43
CA ARG A 429 -11.09 0.27 29.08
C ARG A 429 -11.33 0.26 27.57
N ASP A 430 -10.97 1.35 26.91
CA ASP A 430 -11.10 1.51 25.46
C ASP A 430 -10.06 0.62 24.75
N TYR A 431 -8.88 0.43 25.35
CA TYR A 431 -7.89 -0.55 24.89
C TYR A 431 -8.46 -1.98 24.84
N ILE A 432 -9.02 -2.48 25.96
CA ILE A 432 -9.56 -3.85 26.02
C ILE A 432 -10.76 -4.02 25.07
N THR A 433 -11.63 -3.01 25.01
CA THR A 433 -12.78 -3.04 24.09
C THR A 433 -12.31 -2.99 22.63
N GLY A 434 -11.31 -2.16 22.33
CA GLY A 434 -10.68 -2.07 21.02
C GLY A 434 -10.04 -3.40 20.63
N LEU A 435 -9.34 -4.07 21.56
CA LEU A 435 -8.71 -5.37 21.30
C LEU A 435 -9.74 -6.39 20.84
N ARG A 436 -10.90 -6.47 21.51
CA ARG A 436 -12.01 -7.33 21.07
C ARG A 436 -12.45 -7.01 19.65
N LEU A 437 -12.73 -5.73 19.36
CA LEU A 437 -13.17 -5.29 18.03
C LEU A 437 -12.14 -5.60 16.94
N TYR A 438 -10.85 -5.40 17.25
CA TYR A 438 -9.74 -5.73 16.35
C TYR A 438 -9.68 -7.23 16.07
N LEU A 439 -9.75 -8.07 17.11
CA LEU A 439 -9.72 -9.52 16.97
C LEU A 439 -10.94 -10.06 16.22
N ASP A 440 -12.12 -9.46 16.41
CA ASP A 440 -13.33 -9.74 15.62
C ASP A 440 -13.14 -9.39 14.14
N SER A 441 -12.51 -8.25 13.83
CA SER A 441 -12.18 -7.89 12.45
C SER A 441 -11.15 -8.87 11.87
N LEU A 442 -10.12 -9.23 12.65
CA LEU A 442 -9.10 -10.18 12.25
C LEU A 442 -9.69 -11.55 11.93
N ARG A 443 -10.69 -12.00 12.70
CA ARG A 443 -11.44 -13.25 12.42
C ARG A 443 -12.10 -13.21 11.03
N LYS A 444 -12.64 -12.07 10.62
CA LYS A 444 -13.33 -11.90 9.33
C LYS A 444 -12.35 -11.77 8.16
N LYS A 445 -11.24 -11.06 8.35
CA LYS A 445 -10.31 -10.68 7.27
C LYS A 445 -9.09 -11.58 7.14
N SER A 446 -8.63 -12.17 8.23
CA SER A 446 -7.37 -12.93 8.29
C SER A 446 -7.40 -13.95 9.45
N SER A 447 -8.39 -14.84 9.42
CA SER A 447 -8.62 -15.84 10.48
C SER A 447 -7.41 -16.73 10.76
N SER A 448 -6.53 -16.93 9.78
CA SER A 448 -5.29 -17.71 9.91
C SER A 448 -4.27 -17.11 10.89
N LYS A 449 -4.38 -15.81 11.21
CA LYS A 449 -3.52 -15.16 12.21
C LYS A 449 -3.96 -15.45 13.64
N LEU A 450 -5.18 -15.94 13.84
CA LEU A 450 -5.70 -16.25 15.17
C LEU A 450 -5.31 -17.67 15.57
N ALA A 451 -4.94 -17.85 16.83
CA ALA A 451 -4.59 -19.15 17.37
C ALA A 451 -5.78 -20.11 17.31
N ILE A 452 -5.45 -21.39 17.13
CA ILE A 452 -6.41 -22.51 17.13
C ILE A 452 -5.87 -23.63 18.03
N GLY A 453 -6.76 -24.35 18.69
CA GLY A 453 -6.39 -25.46 19.57
C GLY A 453 -7.46 -25.76 20.60
N SER A 454 -7.38 -26.93 21.22
CA SER A 454 -8.31 -27.37 22.28
C SER A 454 -8.28 -26.48 23.53
N HIS A 455 -7.19 -25.73 23.73
CA HIS A 455 -6.99 -24.80 24.83
C HIS A 455 -7.33 -23.34 24.47
N ILE A 456 -7.82 -23.08 23.25
CA ILE A 456 -8.16 -21.74 22.76
C ILE A 456 -9.67 -21.57 22.72
N VAL A 457 -10.16 -20.45 23.25
CA VAL A 457 -11.59 -20.08 23.27
C VAL A 457 -11.79 -18.77 22.53
N GLY A 458 -12.66 -18.75 21.52
CA GLY A 458 -12.99 -17.52 20.81
C GLY A 458 -11.83 -16.93 20.00
N ASN A 459 -11.65 -15.61 20.03
CA ASN A 459 -10.59 -14.94 19.29
C ASN A 459 -9.37 -14.72 20.18
N VAL A 460 -8.26 -15.36 19.81
CA VAL A 460 -6.99 -15.27 20.52
C VAL A 460 -5.87 -15.04 19.50
N LEU A 461 -5.01 -14.07 19.79
CA LEU A 461 -3.77 -13.82 19.08
C LEU A 461 -2.61 -14.26 19.97
N VAL A 462 -1.75 -15.14 19.47
CA VAL A 462 -0.54 -15.57 20.16
C VAL A 462 0.63 -15.34 19.22
N ASP A 463 1.63 -14.59 19.66
CA ASP A 463 2.87 -14.45 18.92
C ASP A 463 3.61 -15.79 18.79
N GLU A 464 4.24 -16.03 17.64
CA GLU A 464 4.92 -17.30 17.33
C GLU A 464 6.05 -17.63 18.30
N SER A 465 6.66 -16.62 18.92
CA SER A 465 7.74 -16.79 19.90
C SER A 465 7.25 -17.06 21.33
N ALA A 466 5.94 -16.95 21.59
CA ALA A 466 5.38 -17.20 22.91
C ALA A 466 5.31 -18.71 23.22
N VAL A 467 5.62 -19.07 24.46
CA VAL A 467 5.56 -20.46 24.94
C VAL A 467 4.35 -20.63 25.83
N ILE A 468 3.46 -21.56 25.48
CA ILE A 468 2.24 -21.89 26.23
C ILE A 468 2.37 -23.28 26.84
N GLY A 469 2.23 -23.37 28.16
CA GLY A 469 2.30 -24.60 28.93
C GLY A 469 1.04 -25.46 28.84
N GLU A 470 1.15 -26.70 29.31
CA GLU A 470 0.05 -27.66 29.29
C GLU A 470 -1.13 -27.24 30.17
N GLY A 471 -2.35 -27.65 29.79
CA GLY A 471 -3.56 -27.43 30.60
C GLY A 471 -4.01 -25.97 30.71
N CYS A 472 -3.44 -25.06 29.93
CA CYS A 472 -3.90 -23.68 29.82
C CYS A 472 -5.31 -23.60 29.20
N LEU A 473 -6.00 -22.48 29.44
CA LEU A 473 -7.18 -22.09 28.66
C LEU A 473 -7.10 -20.59 28.39
N ILE A 474 -7.04 -20.23 27.12
CA ILE A 474 -6.77 -18.87 26.67
C ILE A 474 -7.96 -18.40 25.86
N GLY A 475 -8.52 -17.26 26.26
CA GLY A 475 -9.63 -16.60 25.61
C GLY A 475 -10.91 -16.55 26.44
N PRO A 476 -11.95 -15.86 25.94
CA PRO A 476 -11.98 -15.10 24.69
C PRO A 476 -11.20 -13.79 24.76
N ASP A 477 -10.89 -13.21 23.60
CA ASP A 477 -10.37 -11.85 23.42
C ASP A 477 -9.02 -11.62 24.10
N VAL A 478 -8.05 -12.47 23.78
CA VAL A 478 -6.70 -12.42 24.37
C VAL A 478 -5.64 -12.15 23.31
N ALA A 479 -4.68 -11.29 23.62
CA ALA A 479 -3.43 -11.16 22.88
C ALA A 479 -2.25 -11.54 23.79
N VAL A 480 -1.39 -12.46 23.32
CA VAL A 480 -0.15 -12.85 23.99
C VAL A 480 1.02 -12.44 23.11
N GLY A 481 1.87 -11.55 23.64
CA GLY A 481 2.95 -10.89 22.92
C GLY A 481 4.22 -11.72 22.75
N PRO A 482 5.20 -11.16 22.01
CA PRO A 482 6.47 -11.84 21.74
C PRO A 482 7.23 -12.22 23.01
N GLY A 483 7.87 -13.39 23.00
CA GLY A 483 8.73 -13.87 24.08
C GLY A 483 8.01 -14.11 25.42
N CYS A 484 6.68 -14.14 25.43
CA CYS A 484 5.94 -14.45 26.65
C CYS A 484 6.10 -15.92 27.04
N VAL A 485 6.12 -16.19 28.34
CA VAL A 485 6.08 -17.55 28.87
C VAL A 485 4.83 -17.69 29.74
N VAL A 486 3.87 -18.48 29.28
CA VAL A 486 2.64 -18.81 29.99
C VAL A 486 2.78 -20.23 30.51
N GLU A 487 3.01 -20.40 31.80
CA GLU A 487 3.24 -21.72 32.40
C GLU A 487 1.94 -22.53 32.54
N SER A 488 2.08 -23.82 32.89
CA SER A 488 0.96 -24.77 32.88
C SER A 488 -0.23 -24.35 33.75
N GLY A 489 -1.43 -24.65 33.27
CA GLY A 489 -2.68 -24.45 34.00
C GLY A 489 -3.19 -23.01 34.06
N VAL A 490 -2.54 -22.05 33.40
CA VAL A 490 -2.94 -20.64 33.39
C VAL A 490 -4.26 -20.42 32.65
N ARG A 491 -5.05 -19.45 33.14
CA ARG A 491 -6.32 -19.03 32.54
C ARG A 491 -6.28 -17.55 32.15
N LEU A 492 -6.53 -17.23 30.88
CA LEU A 492 -6.50 -15.86 30.35
C LEU A 492 -7.84 -15.53 29.69
N SER A 493 -8.42 -14.37 29.95
CA SER A 493 -9.62 -13.91 29.22
C SER A 493 -9.71 -12.38 29.16
N ARG A 494 -10.10 -11.82 28.01
CA ARG A 494 -10.30 -10.37 27.81
C ARG A 494 -9.09 -9.55 28.27
N CYS A 495 -7.89 -9.98 27.93
CA CYS A 495 -6.66 -9.38 28.43
C CYS A 495 -5.59 -9.28 27.35
N THR A 496 -4.63 -8.39 27.55
CA THR A 496 -3.41 -8.35 26.76
C THR A 496 -2.22 -8.68 27.65
N VAL A 497 -1.31 -9.47 27.12
CA VAL A 497 -0.06 -9.88 27.77
C VAL A 497 1.06 -9.35 26.89
N MET A 498 1.72 -8.28 27.30
CA MET A 498 2.73 -7.58 26.48
C MET A 498 4.05 -8.36 26.41
N ARG A 499 4.94 -7.95 25.50
CA ARG A 499 6.22 -8.64 25.25
C ARG A 499 6.97 -8.98 26.53
N GLY A 500 7.53 -10.19 26.57
CA GLY A 500 8.46 -10.66 27.59
C GLY A 500 7.83 -10.95 28.95
N VAL A 501 6.50 -10.95 29.06
CA VAL A 501 5.82 -11.27 30.31
C VAL A 501 5.94 -12.76 30.64
N ARG A 502 6.13 -13.06 31.93
CA ARG A 502 6.07 -14.42 32.47
C ARG A 502 4.85 -14.58 33.38
N ILE A 503 4.01 -15.57 33.09
CA ILE A 503 2.86 -15.92 33.91
C ILE A 503 3.12 -17.31 34.47
N LYS A 504 3.27 -17.41 35.80
CA LYS A 504 3.56 -18.67 36.47
C LYS A 504 2.34 -19.58 36.58
N LYS A 505 2.59 -20.84 36.93
CA LYS A 505 1.59 -21.92 36.95
C LYS A 505 0.29 -21.51 37.65
N HIS A 506 -0.83 -21.94 37.08
CA HIS A 506 -2.17 -21.80 37.66
C HIS A 506 -2.63 -20.37 37.97
N ALA A 507 -1.94 -19.33 37.48
CA ALA A 507 -2.43 -17.97 37.58
C ALA A 507 -3.68 -17.74 36.71
N CYS A 508 -4.51 -16.77 37.10
CA CYS A 508 -5.71 -16.38 36.38
C CYS A 508 -5.69 -14.88 36.10
N ILE A 509 -5.84 -14.49 34.83
CA ILE A 509 -5.87 -13.09 34.42
C ILE A 509 -7.14 -12.84 33.61
N SER A 510 -7.91 -11.83 34.02
CA SER A 510 -9.09 -11.44 33.27
C SER A 510 -9.29 -9.94 33.18
N SER A 511 -9.79 -9.45 32.03
CA SER A 511 -10.21 -8.05 31.86
C SER A 511 -9.12 -7.03 32.26
N SER A 512 -7.85 -7.30 31.90
CA SER A 512 -6.67 -6.62 32.46
C SER A 512 -5.56 -6.46 31.42
N ILE A 513 -4.60 -5.57 31.69
CA ILE A 513 -3.43 -5.31 30.85
C ILE A 513 -2.18 -5.64 31.63
N ILE A 514 -1.38 -6.59 31.14
CA ILE A 514 -0.11 -6.98 31.75
C ILE A 514 1.03 -6.34 30.95
N GLY A 515 1.63 -5.30 31.52
CA GLY A 515 2.69 -4.50 30.89
C GLY A 515 3.99 -5.27 30.70
N TRP A 516 4.87 -4.74 29.84
CA TRP A 516 6.09 -5.37 29.36
C TRP A 516 6.95 -5.96 30.48
N HIS A 517 7.57 -7.11 30.22
CA HIS A 517 8.55 -7.72 31.13
C HIS A 517 8.05 -8.03 32.55
N SER A 518 6.75 -7.92 32.81
CA SER A 518 6.17 -8.22 34.12
C SER A 518 6.15 -9.72 34.41
N THR A 519 6.13 -10.06 35.69
CA THR A 519 5.92 -11.44 36.16
C THR A 519 4.65 -11.52 37.01
N VAL A 520 3.78 -12.47 36.68
CA VAL A 520 2.60 -12.81 37.49
C VAL A 520 2.85 -14.14 38.21
N GLY A 521 2.81 -14.10 39.54
CA GLY A 521 3.13 -15.21 40.42
C GLY A 521 2.20 -16.43 40.30
N GLN A 522 2.64 -17.54 40.88
CA GLN A 522 1.90 -18.80 40.91
C GLN A 522 0.60 -18.60 41.68
N TRP A 523 -0.52 -19.15 41.20
CA TRP A 523 -1.85 -19.00 41.82
C TRP A 523 -2.33 -17.54 41.97
N ALA A 524 -1.63 -16.57 41.40
CA ALA A 524 -2.05 -15.18 41.45
C ALA A 524 -3.29 -14.97 40.58
N ARG A 525 -4.12 -14.00 40.98
CA ARG A 525 -5.36 -13.66 40.28
C ARG A 525 -5.41 -12.16 39.99
N VAL A 526 -5.44 -11.78 38.72
CA VAL A 526 -5.36 -10.38 38.26
C VAL A 526 -6.60 -10.05 37.44
N GLU A 527 -7.51 -9.23 37.98
CA GLU A 527 -8.84 -9.03 37.41
C GLU A 527 -9.36 -7.59 37.49
N ASN A 528 -10.49 -7.34 36.82
CA ASN A 528 -11.28 -6.12 36.92
C ASN A 528 -10.52 -4.82 36.58
N MET A 529 -9.83 -4.82 35.44
CA MET A 529 -9.06 -3.68 34.94
C MET A 529 -7.80 -3.40 35.75
N THR A 530 -7.14 -4.45 36.25
CA THR A 530 -5.76 -4.28 36.73
C THR A 530 -4.85 -3.99 35.54
N ILE A 531 -4.01 -2.96 35.67
CA ILE A 531 -3.04 -2.57 34.66
C ILE A 531 -1.67 -2.55 35.32
N LEU A 532 -0.78 -3.42 34.84
CA LEU A 532 0.61 -3.43 35.25
C LEU A 532 1.42 -2.55 34.30
N GLY A 533 2.29 -1.71 34.85
CA GLY A 533 3.34 -1.04 34.10
C GLY A 533 4.41 -2.01 33.60
N GLU A 534 5.53 -1.47 33.13
CA GLU A 534 6.69 -2.28 32.78
C GLU A 534 7.34 -2.88 34.02
N ASP A 535 7.83 -4.11 33.90
CA ASP A 535 8.68 -4.78 34.89
C ASP A 535 8.04 -4.86 36.29
N VAL A 536 6.74 -5.15 36.33
CA VAL A 536 6.00 -5.34 37.58
C VAL A 536 6.04 -6.81 38.00
N HIS A 537 6.30 -7.04 39.28
CA HIS A 537 6.36 -8.37 39.89
C HIS A 537 5.17 -8.58 40.83
N VAL A 538 4.21 -9.40 40.43
CA VAL A 538 3.12 -9.85 41.31
C VAL A 538 3.57 -11.13 42.00
N CYS A 539 3.64 -11.13 43.33
CA CYS A 539 4.04 -12.31 44.09
C CYS A 539 3.04 -13.47 43.91
N ASP A 540 3.47 -14.66 44.31
CA ASP A 540 2.62 -15.85 44.29
C ASP A 540 1.41 -15.66 45.25
N GLU A 541 0.27 -16.23 44.89
CA GLU A 541 -0.99 -16.22 45.69
C GLU A 541 -1.62 -14.82 45.91
N ILE A 542 -1.16 -13.81 45.17
CA ILE A 542 -1.70 -12.45 45.24
C ILE A 542 -2.96 -12.29 44.39
N TYR A 543 -3.98 -11.67 44.97
CA TYR A 543 -5.16 -11.20 44.26
C TYR A 543 -5.06 -9.69 43.97
N SER A 544 -5.29 -9.27 42.73
CA SER A 544 -5.35 -7.87 42.33
C SER A 544 -6.67 -7.57 41.63
N ASN A 545 -7.43 -6.63 42.19
CA ASN A 545 -8.75 -6.22 41.74
C ASN A 545 -8.77 -4.75 41.31
N GLY A 546 -8.55 -4.48 40.02
CA GLY A 546 -8.57 -3.13 39.47
C GLY A 546 -7.39 -2.25 39.90
N GLY A 547 -6.23 -2.86 40.17
CA GLY A 547 -5.01 -2.13 40.56
C GLY A 547 -4.35 -1.43 39.38
N VAL A 548 -3.89 -0.19 39.58
CA VAL A 548 -3.09 0.55 38.60
C VAL A 548 -1.66 0.61 39.14
N VAL A 549 -0.77 -0.22 38.59
CA VAL A 549 0.55 -0.47 39.19
C VAL A 549 1.63 0.19 38.34
N LEU A 550 2.38 1.11 38.93
CA LEU A 550 3.43 1.84 38.22
C LEU A 550 4.59 0.90 37.82
N PRO A 551 5.44 1.31 36.86
CA PRO A 551 6.58 0.50 36.43
C PRO A 551 7.57 0.19 37.57
N HIS A 552 8.26 -0.95 37.47
CA HIS A 552 9.30 -1.40 38.40
C HIS A 552 8.80 -1.58 39.84
N LYS A 553 7.59 -2.13 40.00
CA LYS A 553 6.97 -2.36 41.31
C LYS A 553 6.80 -3.83 41.61
N GLU A 554 6.70 -4.11 42.90
CA GLU A 554 6.45 -5.45 43.42
C GLU A 554 5.16 -5.42 44.26
N ILE A 555 4.22 -6.33 43.98
CA ILE A 555 2.97 -6.47 44.71
C ILE A 555 3.09 -7.66 45.66
N LYS A 556 3.28 -7.38 46.95
CA LYS A 556 3.43 -8.37 48.03
C LYS A 556 2.14 -8.66 48.80
N SER A 557 1.11 -7.87 48.59
CA SER A 557 -0.17 -7.95 49.29
C SER A 557 -1.33 -7.79 48.32
N SER A 558 -2.43 -8.48 48.58
CA SER A 558 -3.60 -8.43 47.71
C SER A 558 -4.22 -7.04 47.65
N ILE A 559 -4.57 -6.60 46.44
CA ILE A 559 -5.28 -5.36 46.15
C ILE A 559 -6.76 -5.73 46.03
N LEU A 560 -7.52 -5.49 47.10
CA LEU A 560 -8.93 -5.92 47.17
C LEU A 560 -9.91 -4.94 46.51
N LYS A 561 -9.50 -3.68 46.37
CA LYS A 561 -10.28 -2.60 45.75
C LYS A 561 -9.39 -1.83 44.78
N PRO A 562 -9.97 -1.19 43.75
CA PRO A 562 -9.20 -0.39 42.81
C PRO A 562 -8.37 0.69 43.52
N GLU A 563 -7.06 0.66 43.29
CA GLU A 563 -6.10 1.63 43.85
C GLU A 563 -4.88 1.79 42.95
N ILE A 564 -4.10 2.83 43.18
CA ILE A 564 -2.84 3.09 42.48
C ILE A 564 -1.67 2.65 43.36
N VAL A 565 -0.83 1.75 42.86
CA VAL A 565 0.39 1.30 43.52
C VAL A 565 1.58 2.05 42.94
N MET A 566 2.14 2.97 43.73
CA MET A 566 3.11 3.97 43.29
C MET A 566 4.57 3.56 43.38
#